data_AF-A0A5N6Y9M1-F1
#
_entry.id   AF-A0A5N6Y9M1-F1
#
_cell.length_a   1.000
_cell.length_b   1.000
_cell.length_c   1.000
_cell.angle_alpha   90.00
_cell.angle_beta   90.00
_cell.angle_gamma   90.00
#
_symmetry.space_group_name_H-M   'P 1'
#
loop_
_entity.id
_entity.type
_entity.pdbx_description
1 polymer ?
#
loop_
_entity_poly.entity_id
_entity_poly.type
_entity_poly.pdbx_seq_one_letter_code
_entity_poly.pdbx_strand_id
1 'polypeptide(L)'
;MDADCMPTPDFLRATLPHMLTRSKLAIVGSAQYYYNLPDGDPLDQALDYYSAIKIPQLNRLGKSFASGSGCVIRYSTLLKTGGFPTFGSVEDVTSSSILTQSGDQILVLTEMVQLGLIPGSFEGHQHYTTTISTGSRMHRAKPYLEDCG
;
A
#
# COMPACT_ATOMS: atom_id res chain seq x y z
N MET A 1 -5.00 2.23 9.34
CA MET A 1 -3.78 2.85 9.90
C MET A 1 -3.23 1.84 10.87
N ASP A 2 -1.97 1.48 10.69
CA ASP A 2 -1.31 0.54 11.58
C ASP A 2 -1.01 1.22 12.93
N ALA A 3 -0.80 0.40 13.96
CA ALA A 3 -0.61 0.89 15.33
C ALA A 3 0.67 1.73 15.50
N ASP A 4 1.63 1.55 14.61
CA ASP A 4 2.91 2.25 14.55
C ASP A 4 2.93 3.39 13.52
N CYS A 5 1.84 3.61 12.78
CA CYS A 5 1.69 4.71 11.82
C CYS A 5 0.92 5.89 12.42
N MET A 6 1.56 7.06 12.42
CA MET A 6 0.96 8.33 12.82
C MET A 6 0.62 9.19 11.60
N PRO A 7 -0.65 9.51 11.33
CA PRO A 7 -1.00 10.47 10.28
C PRO A 7 -0.64 11.90 10.70
N THR A 8 -0.23 12.71 9.74
CA THR A 8 -0.14 14.16 9.92
C THR A 8 -1.55 14.76 10.04
N PRO A 9 -1.71 15.95 10.67
CA PRO A 9 -2.99 16.65 10.73
C PRO A 9 -3.62 16.91 9.35
N ASP A 10 -2.79 17.01 8.31
CA ASP A 10 -3.21 17.28 6.94
C ASP A 10 -3.65 16.04 6.15
N PHE A 11 -3.54 14.82 6.71
CA PHE A 11 -3.79 13.57 5.99
C PHE A 11 -5.14 13.54 5.25
N LEU A 12 -6.23 13.92 5.93
CA LEU A 12 -7.57 13.95 5.30
C LEU A 12 -7.70 15.06 4.27
N ARG A 13 -7.07 16.22 4.51
CA ARG A 13 -7.07 17.35 3.58
C ARG A 13 -6.34 17.01 2.28
N ALA A 14 -5.24 16.25 2.38
CA ALA A 14 -4.47 15.76 1.24
C ALA A 14 -5.23 14.68 0.44
N THR A 15 -5.93 13.77 1.11
CA THR A 15 -6.51 12.57 0.47
C THR A 15 -7.94 12.74 -0.02
N LEU A 16 -8.84 13.35 0.77
CA LEU A 16 -10.28 13.40 0.48
C LEU A 16 -10.64 14.14 -0.83
N PRO A 17 -10.01 15.28 -1.20
CA PRO A 17 -10.37 15.98 -2.43
C PRO A 17 -10.22 15.10 -3.68
N HIS A 18 -9.21 14.25 -3.73
CA HIS A 18 -9.03 13.30 -4.83
C HIS A 18 -10.17 12.28 -4.91
N MET A 19 -10.62 11.76 -3.76
CA MET A 19 -11.74 10.81 -3.68
C MET A 19 -13.07 11.43 -4.08
N LEU A 20 -13.30 12.69 -3.71
CA LEU A 20 -14.55 13.40 -4.02
C LEU A 20 -14.65 13.80 -5.50
N THR A 21 -13.52 14.15 -6.12
CA THR A 21 -13.48 14.61 -7.52
C THR A 21 -13.38 13.49 -8.54
N ARG A 22 -12.91 12.29 -8.15
CA ARG A 22 -12.70 11.16 -9.06
C ARG A 22 -13.57 9.97 -8.68
N SER A 23 -14.69 9.81 -9.37
CA SER A 23 -15.68 8.75 -9.08
C SER A 23 -15.12 7.32 -9.18
N LYS A 24 -14.17 7.08 -10.09
CA LYS A 24 -13.49 5.79 -10.24
C LYS A 24 -12.34 5.57 -9.25
N LEU A 25 -11.98 6.56 -8.44
CA LEU A 25 -10.91 6.39 -7.46
C LEU A 25 -11.47 5.62 -6.26
N ALA A 26 -10.96 4.40 -6.08
CA ALA A 26 -11.33 3.50 -5.01
C ALA A 26 -10.43 3.66 -3.79
N ILE A 27 -9.14 3.95 -4.00
CA ILE A 27 -8.18 4.14 -2.91
C ILE A 27 -7.31 5.38 -3.18
N VAL A 28 -7.14 6.20 -2.15
CA VAL A 28 -6.01 7.14 -2.04
C VAL A 28 -5.14 6.71 -0.88
N GLY A 29 -3.93 6.26 -1.17
CA GLY A 29 -2.89 5.95 -0.20
C GLY A 29 -1.90 7.08 -0.04
N SER A 30 -1.01 6.95 0.95
CA SER A 30 0.18 7.77 1.11
C SER A 30 1.44 6.92 1.04
N ALA A 31 2.53 7.50 0.55
CA ALA A 31 3.86 6.91 0.69
C ALA A 31 4.17 6.67 2.17
N GLN A 32 5.01 5.67 2.43
CA GLN A 32 5.48 5.35 3.77
C GLN A 32 6.75 6.17 4.06
N TYR A 33 6.77 6.82 5.22
CA TYR A 33 7.93 7.54 5.75
C TYR A 33 8.15 7.08 7.18
N TYR A 34 9.39 7.12 7.67
CA TYR A 34 9.77 6.52 8.94
C TYR A 34 10.62 7.45 9.79
N TYR A 35 10.42 7.43 11.11
CA TYR A 35 11.11 8.35 12.03
C TYR A 35 12.24 7.72 12.85
N ASN A 36 12.44 6.41 12.74
CA ASN A 36 13.48 5.66 13.48
C ASN A 36 14.55 5.05 12.55
N LEU A 37 14.83 5.70 11.42
CA LEU A 37 15.86 5.25 10.48
C LEU A 37 17.26 5.30 11.13
N PRO A 38 18.09 4.24 11.00
CA PRO A 38 19.48 4.28 11.46
C PRO A 38 20.32 5.18 10.55
N ASP A 39 21.43 5.69 11.09
CA ASP A 39 22.38 6.49 10.31
C ASP A 39 22.85 5.74 9.05
N GLY A 40 22.68 6.39 7.91
CA GLY A 40 23.05 5.85 6.60
C GLY A 40 22.12 4.78 6.03
N ASP A 41 21.08 4.35 6.76
CA ASP A 41 20.07 3.38 6.33
C ASP A 41 20.62 2.21 5.49
N PRO A 42 21.49 1.36 6.06
CA PRO A 42 22.22 0.34 5.29
C PRO A 42 21.32 -0.75 4.68
N LEU A 43 20.05 -0.81 5.07
CA LEU A 43 19.06 -1.77 4.58
C LEU A 43 18.03 -1.13 3.63
N ASP A 44 18.21 0.15 3.25
CA ASP A 44 17.30 0.91 2.37
C ASP A 44 15.82 0.86 2.83
N GLN A 45 15.61 0.98 4.14
CA GLN A 45 14.28 0.92 4.75
C GLN A 45 13.49 2.24 4.61
N ALA A 46 14.16 3.34 4.28
CA ALA A 46 13.54 4.62 3.96
C ALA A 46 12.68 4.54 2.70
N LEU A 47 13.02 3.62 1.78
CA LEU A 47 12.32 3.42 0.50
C LEU A 47 12.26 4.71 -0.35
N ASP A 48 13.29 5.57 -0.26
CA ASP A 48 13.33 6.87 -0.93
C ASP A 48 13.21 6.77 -2.46
N TYR A 49 13.88 5.78 -3.06
CA TYR A 49 13.72 5.51 -4.49
C TYR A 49 12.28 5.12 -4.83
N TYR A 50 11.64 4.33 -3.98
CA TYR A 50 10.27 3.90 -4.21
C TYR A 50 9.30 5.08 -4.12
N SER A 51 9.40 5.89 -3.07
CA SER A 51 8.54 7.04 -2.84
C SER A 51 8.74 8.15 -3.87
N ALA A 52 9.99 8.51 -4.19
CA ALA A 52 10.31 9.61 -5.09
C ALA A 52 10.18 9.25 -6.58
N ILE A 53 10.42 7.99 -6.96
CA ILE A 53 10.47 7.58 -8.38
C ILE A 53 9.40 6.56 -8.74
N LYS A 54 9.29 5.45 -8.00
CA LYS A 54 8.36 4.37 -8.39
C LYS A 54 6.90 4.75 -8.21
N ILE A 55 6.52 5.38 -7.11
CA ILE A 55 5.13 5.78 -6.89
C ILE A 55 4.64 6.75 -7.98
N PRO A 56 5.36 7.84 -8.33
CA PRO A 56 4.96 8.70 -9.45
C PRO A 56 4.83 7.96 -10.79
N GLN A 57 5.74 7.04 -11.08
CA GLN A 57 5.68 6.21 -12.29
C GLN A 57 4.42 5.33 -12.30
N LEU A 58 4.15 4.62 -11.21
CA LEU A 58 2.97 3.75 -11.09
C LEU A 58 1.66 4.56 -11.14
N ASN A 59 1.61 5.73 -10.50
CA ASN A 59 0.47 6.63 -10.55
C ASN A 59 0.15 7.04 -11.98
N ARG A 60 1.19 7.43 -12.75
CA ARG A 60 1.05 7.82 -14.15
C ARG A 60 0.55 6.66 -15.02
N LEU A 61 1.01 5.44 -14.73
CA LEU A 61 0.60 4.23 -15.46
C LEU A 61 -0.77 3.69 -15.03
N GLY A 62 -1.38 4.24 -13.97
CA GLY A 62 -2.59 3.68 -13.37
C GLY A 62 -2.36 2.27 -12.80
N LYS A 63 -1.16 2.02 -12.27
CA LYS A 63 -0.71 0.72 -11.73
C LYS A 63 -0.30 0.80 -10.26
N SER A 64 -0.68 1.88 -9.56
CA SER A 64 -0.43 2.03 -8.13
C SER A 64 -1.24 1.03 -7.32
N PHE A 65 -0.71 0.70 -6.15
CA PHE A 65 -1.35 -0.13 -5.15
C PHE A 65 -1.15 0.50 -3.77
N ALA A 66 -2.06 0.23 -2.83
CA ALA A 66 -1.95 0.73 -1.47
C ALA A 66 -1.01 -0.17 -0.63
N SER A 67 -0.29 0.45 0.31
CA SER A 67 0.70 -0.19 1.19
C SER A 67 0.16 -0.56 2.58
N GLY A 68 -1.11 -0.97 2.66
CA GLY A 68 -1.76 -1.46 3.91
C GLY A 68 -2.17 -0.37 4.90
N SER A 69 -1.27 0.58 5.19
CA SER A 69 -1.54 1.74 6.04
C SER A 69 -1.54 3.05 5.25
N GLY A 70 -2.02 4.13 5.88
CA GLY A 70 -2.01 5.45 5.24
C GLY A 70 -3.00 5.60 4.09
N CYS A 71 -4.19 4.99 4.15
CA CYS A 71 -5.13 5.06 3.04
C CYS A 71 -6.56 5.45 3.42
N VAL A 72 -7.24 6.07 2.47
CA VAL A 72 -8.69 6.29 2.45
C VAL A 72 -9.27 5.42 1.34
N ILE A 73 -10.27 4.61 1.69
CA ILE A 73 -10.89 3.64 0.78
C ILE A 73 -12.36 4.01 0.60
N ARG A 74 -12.84 3.95 -0.65
CA ARG A 74 -14.27 4.05 -0.95
C ARG A 74 -14.95 2.77 -0.48
N TYR A 75 -15.76 2.89 0.57
CA TYR A 75 -16.41 1.74 1.18
C TYR A 75 -17.26 0.91 0.20
N SER A 76 -17.96 1.56 -0.73
CA SER A 76 -18.79 0.87 -1.73
C SER A 76 -17.99 0.00 -2.71
N THR A 77 -16.75 0.38 -3.05
CA THR A 77 -15.90 -0.47 -3.92
C THR A 77 -15.38 -1.67 -3.16
N LEU A 78 -15.03 -1.49 -1.88
CA LEU A 78 -14.62 -2.60 -1.01
C LEU A 78 -15.75 -3.61 -0.78
N LEU A 79 -16.99 -3.14 -0.57
CA LEU A 79 -18.15 -4.03 -0.45
C LEU A 79 -18.42 -4.81 -1.73
N LYS A 80 -18.30 -4.16 -2.89
CA LYS A 80 -18.49 -4.79 -4.20
C LYS A 80 -17.51 -5.95 -4.43
N THR A 81 -16.29 -5.86 -3.88
CA THR A 81 -15.26 -6.90 -4.01
C THR A 81 -15.33 -7.98 -2.93
N GLY A 82 -16.32 -7.93 -2.03
CA GLY A 82 -16.47 -8.91 -0.95
C GLY A 82 -15.61 -8.62 0.29
N GLY A 83 -15.13 -7.37 0.45
CA GLY A 83 -14.26 -6.98 1.55
C GLY A 83 -12.78 -7.19 1.25
N PHE A 84 -11.97 -7.25 2.32
CA PHE A 84 -10.55 -7.52 2.22
C PHE A 84 -10.30 -9.02 1.97
N PRO A 85 -9.37 -9.38 1.07
CA PRO A 85 -8.90 -10.75 0.91
C PRO A 85 -8.34 -11.28 2.23
N THR A 86 -8.67 -12.53 2.57
CA THR A 86 -8.23 -13.18 3.81
C THR A 86 -7.09 -14.17 3.60
N PHE A 87 -6.52 -14.24 2.39
CA PHE A 87 -5.44 -15.16 2.05
C PHE A 87 -4.14 -14.40 1.81
N GLY A 88 -3.03 -14.98 2.28
CA GLY A 88 -1.70 -14.37 2.18
C GLY A 88 -1.47 -13.22 3.16
N SER A 89 -0.26 -12.69 3.15
CA SER A 89 0.23 -11.61 4.02
C SER A 89 0.33 -10.25 3.31
N VAL A 90 -0.32 -10.12 2.15
CA VAL A 90 -0.31 -8.93 1.28
C VAL A 90 -1.74 -8.67 0.75
N GLU A 91 -2.68 -8.58 1.67
CA GLU A 91 -4.10 -8.35 1.37
C GLU A 91 -4.33 -7.00 0.69
N ASP A 92 -3.49 -6.01 0.98
CA ASP A 92 -3.48 -4.66 0.40
C ASP A 92 -3.14 -4.65 -1.09
N VAL A 93 -2.07 -5.33 -1.50
CA VAL A 93 -1.67 -5.55 -2.89
C VAL A 93 -2.74 -6.36 -3.61
N THR A 94 -3.26 -7.39 -2.96
CA THR A 94 -4.30 -8.24 -3.55
C THR A 94 -5.60 -7.46 -3.78
N SER A 95 -6.05 -6.69 -2.80
CA SER A 95 -7.20 -5.78 -2.93
C SER A 95 -6.98 -4.79 -4.06
N SER A 96 -5.79 -4.20 -4.13
CA SER A 96 -5.43 -3.22 -5.15
C SER A 96 -5.49 -3.82 -6.56
N SER A 97 -5.00 -5.03 -6.74
CA SER A 97 -5.09 -5.77 -8.00
C SER A 97 -6.54 -6.08 -8.37
N ILE A 98 -7.38 -6.50 -7.43
CA ILE A 98 -8.81 -6.79 -7.69
C ILE A 98 -9.53 -5.52 -8.15
N LEU A 99 -9.34 -4.41 -7.43
CA LEU A 99 -9.95 -3.11 -7.76
C LEU A 99 -9.48 -2.59 -9.12
N THR A 100 -8.18 -2.71 -9.41
CA THR A 100 -7.65 -2.30 -10.71
C THR A 100 -8.22 -3.15 -11.86
N GLN A 101 -8.43 -4.46 -11.62
CA GLN A 101 -9.07 -5.36 -12.58
C GLN A 101 -10.56 -5.05 -12.77
N SER A 102 -11.26 -4.53 -11.75
CA SER A 102 -12.65 -4.05 -11.88
C SER A 102 -12.78 -2.68 -12.55
N GLY A 103 -11.67 -2.06 -12.96
CA GLY A 103 -11.62 -0.76 -13.63
C GLY A 103 -11.62 0.43 -12.67
N ASP A 104 -11.47 0.18 -11.37
CA ASP A 104 -11.26 1.22 -10.37
C ASP A 104 -9.81 1.71 -10.41
N GLN A 105 -9.58 2.91 -9.86
CA GLN A 105 -8.30 3.58 -9.83
C GLN A 105 -7.76 3.65 -8.41
N ILE A 106 -6.43 3.66 -8.32
CA ILE A 106 -5.68 3.84 -7.08
C ILE A 106 -4.69 4.98 -7.30
N LEU A 107 -4.58 5.85 -6.31
CA LEU A 107 -3.61 6.95 -6.28
C LEU A 107 -2.82 6.83 -4.99
N VAL A 108 -1.51 7.03 -5.03
CA VAL A 108 -0.68 7.14 -3.83
C VAL A 108 0.00 8.49 -3.81
N LEU A 109 -0.21 9.26 -2.75
CA LEU A 109 0.39 10.57 -2.57
C LEU A 109 1.86 10.43 -2.16
N THR A 110 2.74 11.24 -2.76
CA THR A 110 4.17 11.25 -2.44
C THR A 110 4.54 12.29 -1.38
N GLU A 111 3.59 13.09 -0.92
CA GLU A 111 3.83 13.97 0.22
C GLU A 111 3.86 13.16 1.53
N MET A 112 4.69 13.59 2.48
CA MET A 112 4.78 12.97 3.80
C MET A 112 3.56 13.36 4.63
N VAL A 113 2.51 12.54 4.55
CA VAL A 113 1.27 12.72 5.34
C VAL A 113 1.08 11.65 6.41
N GLN A 114 2.05 10.75 6.58
CA GLN A 114 2.13 9.77 7.66
C GLN A 114 3.60 9.51 8.03
N LEU A 115 3.84 9.02 9.24
CA LEU A 115 5.13 8.55 9.74
C LEU A 115 4.96 7.24 10.51
N GLY A 116 5.73 6.21 10.14
CA GLY A 116 5.72 4.88 10.75
C GLY A 116 7.02 4.51 11.44
N LEU A 117 7.07 3.26 11.93
CA LEU A 117 8.29 2.62 12.43
C LEU A 117 8.82 1.60 11.42
N ILE A 118 10.14 1.53 11.30
CA ILE A 118 10.83 0.39 10.70
C ILE A 118 11.23 -0.63 11.77
N PRO A 119 11.45 -1.90 11.40
CA PRO A 119 12.06 -2.88 12.28
C PRO A 119 13.40 -2.39 12.85
N GLY A 120 13.55 -2.40 14.17
CA GLY A 120 14.76 -1.94 14.85
C GLY A 120 15.93 -2.94 14.86
N SER A 121 15.75 -4.13 14.28
CA SER A 121 16.77 -5.17 14.20
C SER A 121 16.84 -5.79 12.81
N PHE A 122 18.01 -6.32 12.46
CA PHE A 122 18.22 -7.03 11.20
C PHE A 122 17.28 -8.24 11.06
N GLU A 123 17.08 -9.00 12.14
CA GLU A 123 16.15 -10.14 12.17
C GLU A 123 14.70 -9.68 11.91
N GLY A 124 14.29 -8.56 12.50
CA GLY A 124 12.97 -7.96 12.25
C GLY A 124 12.80 -7.54 10.80
N HIS A 125 13.81 -6.91 10.21
CA HIS A 125 13.82 -6.55 8.79
C HIS A 125 13.77 -7.79 7.88
N GLN A 126 14.54 -8.83 8.18
CA GLN A 126 14.53 -10.09 7.44
C GLN A 126 13.16 -10.76 7.53
N HIS A 127 12.53 -10.79 8.71
CA HIS A 127 11.20 -11.35 8.89
C HIS A 127 10.16 -10.58 8.07
N TYR A 128 10.15 -9.25 8.18
CA TYR A 128 9.27 -8.36 7.43
C TYR A 128 9.38 -8.58 5.91
N THR A 129 10.60 -8.52 5.37
CA THR A 129 10.84 -8.71 3.92
C THR A 129 10.49 -10.12 3.45
N THR A 130 10.77 -11.15 4.25
CA THR A 130 10.39 -12.54 3.95
C THR A 130 8.87 -12.69 3.86
N THR A 131 8.13 -12.12 4.80
CA THR A 131 6.66 -12.14 4.83
C THR A 131 6.06 -11.47 3.60
N ILE A 132 6.55 -10.28 3.21
CA ILE A 132 6.10 -9.60 1.99
C ILE A 132 6.45 -10.42 0.74
N SER A 133 7.66 -10.97 0.68
CA SER A 133 8.11 -11.75 -0.48
C SER A 133 7.27 -13.01 -0.68
N THR A 134 6.92 -13.68 0.41
CA THR A 134 6.12 -14.90 0.42
C THR A 134 4.68 -14.58 0.05
N GLY A 135 4.09 -13.55 0.66
CA GLY A 135 2.75 -13.08 0.31
C GLY A 135 2.65 -12.68 -1.17
N SER A 136 3.65 -11.96 -1.68
CA SER A 136 3.71 -11.56 -3.10
C SER A 136 3.79 -12.76 -4.05
N ARG A 137 4.45 -13.86 -3.65
CA ARG A 137 4.46 -15.11 -4.42
C ARG A 137 3.08 -15.77 -4.42
N MET A 138 2.41 -15.83 -3.26
CA MET A 138 1.05 -16.36 -3.17
C MET A 138 0.07 -15.54 -4.03
N HIS A 139 0.15 -14.21 -3.97
CA HIS A 139 -0.65 -13.30 -4.80
C HIS A 139 -0.52 -13.63 -6.29
N ARG A 140 0.70 -13.83 -6.79
CA ARG A 140 0.95 -14.18 -8.19
C ARG A 140 0.51 -15.60 -8.56
N ALA A 141 0.52 -16.52 -7.59
CA ALA A 141 0.07 -17.89 -7.80
C ALA A 141 -1.46 -18.04 -7.79
N LYS A 142 -2.22 -17.00 -7.40
CA LYS A 142 -3.68 -17.06 -7.25
C LYS A 142 -4.42 -17.68 -8.45
N PRO A 143 -4.14 -17.34 -9.72
CA PRO A 143 -4.84 -17.96 -10.85
C PRO A 143 -4.72 -19.49 -10.88
N TYR A 144 -3.59 -20.03 -10.43
CA TYR A 144 -3.35 -21.48 -10.41
C TYR A 144 -4.05 -22.20 -9.25
N LEU A 145 -4.41 -21.48 -8.19
CA LEU A 145 -5.07 -22.06 -7.01
C LEU A 145 -6.59 -22.17 -7.20
N GLU A 146 -7.19 -21.27 -7.99
CA GLU A 146 -8.63 -21.29 -8.31
C GLU A 146 -8.97 -22.35 -9.38
N ASP A 147 -8.00 -22.74 -10.23
CA ASP A 147 -8.16 -23.76 -11.29
C ASP A 147 -7.98 -25.22 -10.80
N CYS A 148 -7.61 -25.43 -9.53
CA CYS A 148 -7.39 -26.76 -8.95
C CYS A 148 -8.60 -27.29 -8.14
N GLY A 149 -9.76 -26.64 -8.25
CA GLY A 149 -11.01 -26.98 -7.54
C GLY A 149 -12.10 -27.53 -8.45
#